data_AF-A0A2H0LQ22-F1
#
_entry.id   AF-A0A2H0LQ22-F1
#
_cell.length_a   1.000
_cell.length_b   1.000
_cell.length_c   1.000
_cell.angle_alpha   90.00
_cell.angle_beta   90.00
_cell.angle_gamma   90.00
#
_symmetry.space_group_name_H-M   'P 1'
#
loop_
_entity.id
_entity.type
_entity.pdbx_description
1 polymer ?
#
loop_
_entity_poly.entity_id
_entity_poly.type
_entity_poly.pdbx_seq_one_letter_code
_entity_poly.pdbx_strand_id
1 'polypeptide(L)'
;MGDTNGSGTITAADIPTTSGEVWIDGKVGIGTIAPAQKLHVSGTGTVRVQSVVTDTTASSWADFGAFANSSALLMQSHSSGRTIARYGLTLGGWTEISTWNNTGTSQGLIIGTQPAKPLIFGTNNVERVRIDSTG
;
A
#
# COMPACT_ATOMS: atom_id res chain seq x y z
N MET A 1 19.76 25.74 15.37
CA MET A 1 18.78 24.79 15.91
C MET A 1 19.57 23.55 16.30
N GLY A 2 19.56 23.20 17.59
CA GLY A 2 20.39 22.12 18.12
C GLY A 2 19.84 20.76 17.72
N ASP A 3 20.73 19.88 17.27
CA ASP A 3 20.43 18.47 16.96
C ASP A 3 20.14 17.72 18.27
N THR A 4 18.90 17.21 18.42
CA THR A 4 18.48 16.33 19.50
C THR A 4 18.77 14.87 19.13
N ASN A 5 20.04 14.48 19.21
CA ASN A 5 20.46 13.07 19.25
C ASN A 5 20.07 12.39 20.58
N GLY A 6 18.80 12.48 20.98
CA GLY A 6 18.24 11.87 22.19
C GLY A 6 16.94 11.15 21.87
N SER A 7 16.79 9.92 22.36
CA SER A 7 15.51 9.21 22.34
C SER A 7 14.48 10.00 23.15
N GLY A 8 13.63 10.76 22.47
CA GLY A 8 12.59 11.59 23.08
C GLY A 8 11.28 11.46 22.31
N THR A 9 10.16 11.63 22.99
CA THR A 9 8.86 11.76 22.35
C THR A 9 8.80 13.12 21.63
N ILE A 10 8.54 13.10 20.32
CA ILE A 10 8.18 14.33 19.59
C ILE A 10 6.74 14.66 19.94
N THR A 11 6.51 15.79 20.59
CA THR A 11 5.19 16.32 20.92
C THR A 11 4.79 17.40 19.90
N ALA A 12 3.53 17.84 19.94
CA ALA A 12 3.07 18.95 19.09
C ALA A 12 3.85 20.25 19.34
N ALA A 13 4.41 20.45 20.54
CA ALA A 13 5.24 21.61 20.87
C ALA A 13 6.63 21.57 20.20
N ASP A 14 7.09 20.38 19.80
CA ASP A 14 8.37 20.16 19.14
C ASP A 14 8.29 20.34 17.61
N ILE A 15 7.09 20.54 17.06
CA ILE A 15 6.85 20.79 15.63
C ILE A 15 6.78 22.30 15.41
N PRO A 16 7.82 22.95 14.87
CA PRO A 16 7.94 24.41 14.86
C PRO A 16 7.23 25.02 13.65
N THR A 17 5.93 24.75 13.46
CA THR A 17 5.19 25.26 12.30
C THR A 17 3.79 25.74 12.66
N THR A 18 3.35 26.79 11.96
CA THR A 18 1.98 27.33 12.01
C THR A 18 0.95 26.40 11.35
N SER A 19 1.38 25.39 10.57
CA SER A 19 0.51 24.45 9.85
C SER A 19 0.34 23.09 10.53
N GLY A 20 1.14 22.76 11.56
CA GLY A 20 1.11 21.44 12.21
C GLY A 20 1.67 20.30 11.34
N GLU A 21 2.30 20.63 10.21
CA GLU A 21 2.91 19.68 9.30
C GLU A 21 4.33 19.33 9.73
N VAL A 22 4.71 18.06 9.57
CA VAL A 22 6.07 17.56 9.81
C VAL A 22 6.71 17.18 8.48
N TRP A 23 7.75 17.90 8.09
CA TRP A 23 8.58 17.56 6.93
C TRP A 23 9.86 16.85 7.38
N ILE A 24 10.11 15.65 6.87
CA ILE A 24 11.31 14.87 7.17
C ILE A 24 12.11 14.69 5.88
N ASP A 25 13.20 15.43 5.74
CA ASP A 25 14.13 15.26 4.62
C ASP A 25 15.02 14.01 4.78
N GLY A 26 15.17 13.52 6.02
CA GLY A 26 15.97 12.34 6.36
C GLY A 26 15.30 10.99 6.08
N LYS A 27 15.79 9.95 6.76
CA LYS A 27 15.15 8.62 6.79
C LYS A 27 14.38 8.44 8.08
N VAL A 28 13.21 7.82 8.01
CA VAL A 28 12.38 7.45 9.16
C VAL A 28 12.50 5.94 9.39
N GLY A 29 13.09 5.58 10.53
CA GLY A 29 13.11 4.20 11.04
C GLY A 29 12.03 4.00 12.09
N ILE A 30 11.18 2.98 11.93
CA ILE A 30 10.24 2.54 12.96
C ILE A 30 10.64 1.13 13.37
N GLY A 31 11.14 0.99 14.61
CA GLY A 31 11.69 -0.27 15.12
C GLY A 31 13.05 -0.67 14.54
N THR A 32 13.75 0.27 13.88
CA THR A 32 15.17 0.15 13.47
C THR A 32 15.88 1.47 13.65
N ILE A 33 17.13 1.40 14.11
CA ILE A 33 18.03 2.56 14.23
C ILE A 33 18.89 2.79 12.98
N ALA A 34 18.86 1.86 12.03
CA ALA A 34 19.66 1.90 10.80
C ALA A 34 18.75 1.75 9.55
N PRO A 35 17.89 2.73 9.25
CA PRO A 35 17.02 2.68 8.08
C PRO A 35 17.83 2.67 6.77
N ALA A 36 17.59 1.71 5.88
CA ALA A 36 18.26 1.64 4.58
C ALA A 36 17.58 2.52 3.52
N GLN A 37 16.28 2.80 3.67
CA GLN A 37 15.41 3.56 2.76
C GLN A 37 14.79 4.76 3.48
N LYS A 38 14.09 5.65 2.74
CA LYS A 38 13.44 6.85 3.31
C LYS A 38 12.42 6.52 4.40
N LEU A 39 11.68 5.43 4.26
CA LEU A 39 10.84 4.85 5.31
C LEU A 39 11.24 3.38 5.47
N HIS A 40 11.64 2.99 6.67
CA HIS A 40 11.97 1.60 7.02
C HIS A 40 11.24 1.21 8.31
N VAL A 41 10.26 0.32 8.19
CA VAL A 41 9.50 -0.22 9.32
C VAL A 41 9.91 -1.67 9.52
N SER A 42 10.46 -2.01 10.68
CA SER A 42 10.91 -3.36 11.00
C SER A 42 10.75 -3.67 12.49
N GLY A 43 10.55 -4.94 12.85
CA GLY A 43 10.45 -5.37 14.23
C GLY A 43 10.13 -6.86 14.35
N THR A 44 9.98 -7.34 15.58
CA THR A 44 9.52 -8.71 15.88
C THR A 44 8.00 -8.74 16.11
N GLY A 45 7.34 -9.85 15.76
CA GLY A 45 5.89 -9.99 15.89
C GLY A 45 5.14 -9.37 14.70
N THR A 46 3.99 -8.75 14.95
CA THR A 46 3.18 -8.13 13.90
C THR A 46 3.70 -6.74 13.56
N VAL A 47 4.20 -6.56 12.34
CA VAL A 47 4.51 -5.25 11.75
C VAL A 47 3.40 -4.90 10.76
N ARG A 48 2.67 -3.79 10.97
CA ARG A 48 1.54 -3.39 10.14
C ARG A 48 1.71 -1.96 9.64
N VAL A 49 1.59 -1.79 8.32
CA VAL A 49 1.35 -0.51 7.65
C VAL A 49 -0.03 -0.62 7.01
N GLN A 50 -0.96 0.26 7.37
CA GLN A 50 -2.36 0.14 6.98
C GLN A 50 -2.93 1.48 6.55
N SER A 51 -3.64 1.47 5.41
CA SER A 51 -4.56 2.52 5.00
C SER A 51 -5.99 2.09 5.36
N VAL A 52 -6.76 2.97 6.00
CA VAL A 52 -8.11 2.67 6.48
C VAL A 52 -9.04 3.80 6.08
N VAL A 53 -10.15 3.43 5.43
CA VAL A 53 -11.29 4.31 5.24
C VAL A 53 -12.49 3.70 5.94
N THR A 54 -13.09 4.48 6.83
CA THR A 54 -14.29 4.10 7.60
C THR A 54 -15.58 4.61 6.95
N ASP A 55 -15.44 5.42 5.90
CA ASP A 55 -16.57 5.92 5.14
C ASP A 55 -17.18 4.82 4.26
N THR A 56 -18.51 4.79 4.20
CA THR A 56 -19.31 3.85 3.41
C THR A 56 -19.90 4.49 2.15
N THR A 57 -19.55 5.74 1.82
CA THR A 57 -20.10 6.44 0.66
C THR A 57 -19.62 5.87 -0.69
N ALA A 58 -20.25 6.33 -1.78
CA ALA A 58 -20.03 5.81 -3.13
C ALA A 58 -18.65 6.07 -3.74
N SER A 59 -17.83 6.94 -3.15
CA SER A 59 -16.54 7.38 -3.72
C SER A 59 -15.34 7.11 -2.80
N SER A 60 -15.50 6.21 -1.84
CA SER A 60 -14.51 5.97 -0.79
C SER A 60 -13.73 4.67 -1.00
N TRP A 61 -12.42 4.71 -0.77
CA TRP A 61 -11.51 3.57 -0.89
C TRP A 61 -10.26 3.75 -0.01
N ALA A 62 -9.57 2.66 0.29
CA ALA A 62 -8.24 2.69 0.88
C ALA A 62 -7.26 2.01 -0.08
N ASP A 63 -6.04 2.53 -0.20
CA ASP A 63 -5.02 1.98 -1.07
C ASP A 63 -3.70 1.67 -0.35
N PHE A 64 -2.97 0.72 -0.92
CA PHE A 64 -1.54 0.54 -0.72
C PHE A 64 -0.89 0.48 -2.09
N GLY A 65 0.11 1.34 -2.32
CA GLY A 65 0.58 1.63 -3.67
C GLY A 65 2.09 1.81 -3.81
N ALA A 66 2.61 1.47 -4.99
CA ALA A 66 3.98 1.77 -5.41
C ALA A 66 3.96 2.49 -6.77
N PHE A 67 4.74 3.57 -6.88
CA PHE A 67 4.82 4.41 -8.08
C PHE A 67 6.27 4.52 -8.56
N ALA A 68 6.47 4.43 -9.87
CA ALA A 68 7.75 4.68 -10.52
C ALA A 68 7.52 5.38 -11.87
N ASN A 69 7.79 6.70 -11.91
CA ASN A 69 7.52 7.57 -13.07
C ASN A 69 6.08 7.35 -13.62
N SER A 70 5.96 6.79 -14.83
CA SER A 70 4.67 6.54 -15.50
C SER A 70 4.04 5.19 -15.12
N SER A 71 4.56 4.45 -14.14
CA SER A 71 4.06 3.15 -13.70
C SER A 71 3.57 3.17 -12.26
N ALA A 72 2.47 2.48 -11.97
CA ALA A 72 1.95 2.34 -10.61
C ALA A 72 1.24 1.01 -10.42
N LEU A 73 1.41 0.40 -9.24
CA LEU A 73 0.60 -0.72 -8.77
C LEU A 73 -0.14 -0.26 -7.52
N LEU A 74 -1.47 -0.40 -7.51
CA LEU A 74 -2.34 -0.10 -6.38
C LEU A 74 -3.14 -1.34 -5.98
N MET A 75 -3.12 -1.65 -4.70
CA MET A 75 -4.07 -2.57 -4.08
C MET A 75 -5.15 -1.72 -3.41
N GLN A 76 -6.38 -1.77 -3.93
CA GLN A 76 -7.46 -0.88 -3.51
C GLN A 76 -8.58 -1.68 -2.86
N SER A 77 -8.96 -1.33 -1.63
CA SER A 77 -10.17 -1.83 -0.98
C SER A 77 -11.25 -0.76 -1.06
N HIS A 78 -12.41 -1.12 -1.61
CA HIS A 78 -13.52 -0.20 -1.81
C HIS A 78 -14.46 -0.20 -0.60
N SER A 79 -15.02 0.97 -0.30
CA SER A 79 -16.12 1.07 0.65
C SER A 79 -17.33 0.22 0.20
N SER A 80 -18.21 -0.12 1.13
CA SER A 80 -19.40 -0.93 0.83
C SER A 80 -20.39 -0.24 -0.10
N GLY A 81 -20.46 1.10 -0.09
CA GLY A 81 -21.38 1.87 -0.93
C GLY A 81 -20.86 2.21 -2.32
N ARG A 82 -19.65 1.78 -2.71
CA ARG A 82 -19.07 2.13 -4.01
C ARG A 82 -19.88 1.57 -5.18
N THR A 83 -20.42 2.46 -6.03
CA THR A 83 -21.33 2.09 -7.14
C THR A 83 -20.63 2.00 -8.49
N ILE A 84 -19.35 2.35 -8.56
CA ILE A 84 -18.56 2.27 -9.80
C ILE A 84 -18.47 0.81 -10.23
N ALA A 85 -18.81 0.55 -11.49
CA ALA A 85 -18.63 -0.76 -12.11
C ALA A 85 -17.30 -0.81 -12.86
N ARG A 86 -16.56 -1.91 -12.72
CA ARG A 86 -15.38 -2.22 -13.54
C ARG A 86 -15.46 -3.66 -14.01
N TYR A 87 -15.24 -3.88 -15.31
CA TYR A 87 -15.37 -5.19 -15.94
C TYR A 87 -16.71 -5.88 -15.64
N GLY A 88 -17.80 -5.10 -15.53
CA GLY A 88 -19.14 -5.61 -15.21
C GLY A 88 -19.41 -5.88 -13.73
N LEU A 89 -18.46 -5.59 -12.82
CA LEU A 89 -18.62 -5.77 -11.38
C LEU A 89 -18.76 -4.42 -10.67
N THR A 90 -19.85 -4.22 -9.91
CA THR A 90 -19.98 -3.09 -8.97
C THR A 90 -19.00 -3.28 -7.82
N LEU A 91 -18.12 -2.30 -7.61
CA LEU A 91 -16.95 -2.44 -6.75
C LEU A 91 -17.22 -2.31 -5.24
N GLY A 92 -18.44 -2.01 -4.83
CA GLY A 92 -18.82 -1.93 -3.41
C GLY A 92 -18.42 -3.17 -2.63
N GLY A 93 -17.52 -3.02 -1.64
CA GLY A 93 -17.00 -4.12 -0.82
C GLY A 93 -15.97 -5.04 -1.51
N TRP A 94 -15.58 -4.74 -2.75
CA TRP A 94 -14.53 -5.48 -3.46
C TRP A 94 -13.14 -4.92 -3.17
N THR A 95 -12.13 -5.76 -3.38
CA THR A 95 -10.73 -5.35 -3.44
C THR A 95 -10.19 -5.60 -4.84
N GLU A 96 -9.29 -4.73 -5.30
CA GLU A 96 -8.67 -4.82 -6.61
C GLU A 96 -7.15 -4.76 -6.50
N ILE A 97 -6.48 -5.46 -7.41
CA ILE A 97 -5.08 -5.19 -7.78
C ILE A 97 -5.15 -4.49 -9.13
N SER A 98 -4.71 -3.24 -9.17
CA SER A 98 -4.88 -2.35 -10.32
C SER A 98 -3.58 -1.65 -10.68
N THR A 99 -3.35 -1.45 -11.97
CA THR A 99 -2.31 -0.56 -12.48
C THR A 99 -2.92 0.82 -12.73
N TRP A 100 -2.31 1.89 -12.22
CA TRP A 100 -2.88 3.24 -12.26
C TRP A 100 -2.15 4.17 -13.23
N ASN A 101 -2.77 4.50 -14.36
CA ASN A 101 -2.17 5.37 -15.37
C ASN A 101 -2.30 6.86 -15.01
N ASN A 102 -1.17 7.59 -14.98
CA ASN A 102 -1.19 9.06 -14.91
C ASN A 102 -0.70 9.75 -16.21
N THR A 103 -0.02 9.04 -17.13
CA THR A 103 0.66 9.72 -18.28
C THR A 103 0.79 8.91 -19.58
N GLY A 104 -0.15 8.01 -19.86
CA GLY A 104 -0.40 7.57 -21.25
C GLY A 104 0.60 6.65 -21.96
N THR A 105 1.68 6.15 -21.34
CA THR A 105 2.49 5.08 -21.96
C THR A 105 2.94 4.02 -20.94
N SER A 106 2.49 2.78 -21.21
CA SER A 106 2.82 1.47 -20.61
C SER A 106 2.65 1.26 -19.11
N GLN A 107 1.49 0.68 -18.74
CA GLN A 107 1.39 -0.17 -17.56
C GLN A 107 0.68 -1.47 -17.93
N GLY A 108 1.39 -2.59 -17.82
CA GLY A 108 0.80 -3.93 -17.87
C GLY A 108 0.80 -4.53 -16.47
N LEU A 109 -0.04 -5.53 -16.24
CA LEU A 109 -0.02 -6.32 -15.02
C LEU A 109 0.54 -7.71 -15.33
N ILE A 110 1.63 -8.07 -14.66
CA ILE A 110 2.18 -9.43 -14.68
C ILE A 110 1.83 -10.08 -13.35
N ILE A 111 1.21 -11.25 -13.41
CA ILE A 111 0.91 -12.09 -12.24
C ILE A 111 1.61 -13.42 -12.46
N GLY A 112 2.43 -13.83 -11.50
CA GLY A 112 3.15 -15.09 -11.57
C GLY A 112 4.13 -15.25 -10.43
N THR A 113 4.83 -16.37 -10.45
CA THR A 113 5.90 -16.71 -9.53
C THR A 113 7.23 -16.65 -10.28
N GLN A 114 8.27 -16.11 -9.65
CA GLN A 114 9.64 -16.20 -10.18
C GLN A 114 10.29 -17.56 -9.91
N PRO A 115 10.19 -18.17 -8.70
CA PRO A 115 10.69 -19.53 -8.49
C PRO A 115 9.73 -20.57 -9.10
N ALA A 116 10.22 -21.80 -9.31
CA ALA A 116 9.41 -22.96 -9.74
C ALA A 116 8.39 -23.38 -8.66
N LYS A 117 7.35 -22.56 -8.50
CA LYS A 117 6.24 -22.70 -7.56
C LYS A 117 4.95 -22.33 -8.27
N PRO A 118 3.82 -22.98 -7.94
CA PRO A 118 2.58 -22.76 -8.66
C PRO A 118 1.98 -21.37 -8.41
N LEU A 119 1.24 -20.87 -9.40
CA LEU A 119 0.27 -19.79 -9.22
C LEU A 119 -1.10 -20.43 -8.94
N ILE A 120 -1.77 -20.00 -7.86
CA ILE A 120 -3.03 -20.59 -7.40
C ILE A 120 -4.10 -19.50 -7.25
N PHE A 121 -5.30 -19.77 -7.76
CA PHE A 121 -6.51 -18.99 -7.48
C PHE A 121 -7.49 -19.84 -6.67
N GLY A 122 -8.07 -19.28 -5.62
CA GLY A 122 -8.98 -19.99 -4.72
C GLY A 122 -10.15 -19.14 -4.25
N THR A 123 -11.23 -19.79 -3.84
CA THR A 123 -12.36 -19.16 -3.13
C THR A 123 -13.06 -20.20 -2.25
N ASN A 124 -13.72 -19.74 -1.18
CA ASN A 124 -14.38 -20.59 -0.19
C ASN A 124 -13.46 -21.68 0.39
N ASN A 125 -12.22 -21.30 0.75
CA ASN A 125 -11.20 -22.23 1.25
C ASN A 125 -10.88 -23.41 0.30
N VAL A 126 -11.10 -23.24 -1.00
CA VAL A 126 -10.86 -24.26 -2.04
C VAL A 126 -10.07 -23.66 -3.20
N GLU A 127 -9.05 -24.40 -3.66
CA GLU A 127 -8.35 -24.10 -4.91
C GLU A 127 -9.27 -24.30 -6.11
N ARG A 128 -9.32 -23.31 -7.01
CA ARG A 128 -10.13 -23.33 -8.23
C ARG A 128 -9.28 -23.48 -9.49
N VAL A 129 -8.08 -22.90 -9.49
CA VAL A 129 -7.15 -22.94 -10.62
C VAL A 129 -5.73 -23.02 -10.06
N ARG A 130 -4.91 -23.88 -10.65
CA ARG A 130 -3.47 -23.94 -10.43
C ARG A 130 -2.76 -24.00 -11.78
N ILE A 131 -1.72 -23.19 -11.90
CA ILE A 131 -0.73 -23.28 -12.97
C ILE A 131 0.57 -23.73 -12.29
N ASP A 132 1.07 -24.91 -12.65
CA ASP A 132 2.33 -25.43 -12.10
C ASP A 132 3.54 -24.89 -12.87
N SER A 133 4.75 -25.31 -12.47
CA SER A 133 5.98 -24.83 -13.11
C SER A 133 6.27 -25.46 -14.48
N THR A 134 5.47 -26.45 -14.91
CA THR A 134 5.64 -27.16 -16.18
C THR A 134 4.68 -26.71 -17.28
N GLY A 135 3.68 -25.91 -16.94
CA GLY A 135 2.75 -25.29 -17.89
C GLY A 135 1.33 -25.84 -17.79
#